data_AF-A0A7M3MTM9-F1
#
_entry.id   AF-A0A7M3MTM9-F1
#
_cell.length_a   1.000
_cell.length_b   1.000
_cell.length_c   1.000
_cell.angle_alpha   90.00
_cell.angle_beta   90.00
_cell.angle_gamma   90.00
#
_symmetry.space_group_name_H-M   'P 1'
#
loop_
_entity.id
_entity.type
_entity.pdbx_description
1 polymer ?
#
loop_
_entity_poly.entity_id
_entity_poly.type
_entity_poly.pdbx_seq_one_letter_code
_entity_poly.pdbx_strand_id
1 'polypeptide(L)'
;MLMVKDRRLQVLVEDEQYRALDAVAAERGVSVASIVREALGRYLQAGPEQTREAAERILSAAPMPVGEPEELRGELEQLRGRRG
;
A
#
# COMPACT_ATOMS: atom_id res chain seq x y z
N MET A 1 11.44 5.10 13.99
CA MET A 1 12.66 4.27 13.78
C MET A 1 13.12 4.50 12.35
N LEU A 2 14.30 5.09 12.14
CA LEU A 2 14.87 5.31 10.80
C LEU A 2 15.11 3.95 10.13
N MET A 3 14.42 3.70 9.03
CA MET A 3 14.51 2.46 8.25
C MET A 3 15.83 2.43 7.46
N VAL A 4 16.91 2.01 8.11
CA VAL A 4 18.22 1.79 7.48
C VAL A 4 18.12 0.58 6.54
N LYS A 5 18.59 0.74 5.29
CA LYS A 5 18.72 -0.37 4.34
C LYS A 5 20.03 -1.11 4.64
N ASP A 6 19.95 -2.21 5.37
CA ASP A 6 21.09 -2.98 5.89
C ASP A 6 21.42 -4.23 5.05
N ARG A 7 20.48 -4.71 4.22
CA ARG A 7 20.64 -5.89 3.36
C ARG A 7 20.62 -5.55 1.87
N ARG A 8 21.56 -6.12 1.10
CA ARG A 8 21.61 -6.03 -0.36
C ARG A 8 21.07 -7.31 -0.99
N LEU A 9 20.05 -7.17 -1.82
CA LEU A 9 19.51 -8.24 -2.67
C LEU A 9 20.05 -8.07 -4.10
N GLN A 10 20.53 -9.14 -4.72
CA GLN A 10 20.92 -9.18 -6.13
C GLN A 10 20.04 -10.20 -6.85
N VAL A 11 19.33 -9.77 -7.89
CA VAL A 11 18.42 -10.60 -8.69
C VAL A 11 18.69 -10.33 -10.16
N LEU A 12 18.78 -11.39 -10.95
CA LEU A 12 18.83 -11.28 -12.40
C LEU A 12 17.40 -11.18 -12.94
N VAL A 13 17.20 -10.24 -13.84
CA VAL A 13 15.93 -10.00 -14.53
C VAL A 13 16.20 -9.94 -16.03
N GLU A 14 15.18 -10.18 -16.84
CA GLU A 14 15.29 -10.02 -18.28
C GLU A 14 15.52 -8.55 -18.64
N ASP A 15 16.19 -8.30 -19.77
CA ASP A 15 16.50 -6.94 -20.23
C ASP A 15 15.23 -6.08 -20.40
N GLU A 16 14.16 -6.68 -20.92
CA GLU A 16 12.86 -6.00 -21.08
C GLU A 16 12.27 -5.57 -19.72
N GLN A 17 12.40 -6.40 -18.69
CA GLN A 17 11.94 -6.08 -17.34
C GLN A 17 12.76 -4.93 -16.75
N TYR A 18 14.07 -4.94 -16.95
CA TYR A 18 14.93 -3.85 -16.48
C TYR A 18 14.58 -2.53 -17.17
N ARG A 19 14.40 -2.53 -18.51
CA ARG A 19 13.99 -1.33 -19.25
C ARG A 19 12.65 -0.78 -18.79
N ALA A 20 11.67 -1.64 -18.53
CA ALA A 20 10.38 -1.22 -17.99
C ALA A 20 10.52 -0.57 -16.60
N LEU A 21 11.35 -1.14 -15.72
CA LEU A 21 11.64 -0.56 -14.40
C LEU A 21 12.36 0.79 -14.52
N ASP A 22 13.32 0.90 -15.43
CA ASP A 22 14.10 2.12 -15.66
C ASP A 22 13.23 3.26 -16.21
N ALA A 23 12.34 2.96 -17.15
CA ALA A 23 11.38 3.94 -17.68
C ALA A 23 10.47 4.51 -16.57
N VAL A 24 9.91 3.64 -15.72
CA VAL A 24 9.07 4.05 -14.59
C VAL A 24 9.85 4.84 -13.55
N ALA A 25 11.11 4.45 -13.30
CA ALA A 25 12.00 5.14 -12.38
C ALA A 25 12.33 6.56 -12.87
N ALA A 26 12.63 6.70 -14.17
CA ALA A 26 12.90 7.97 -14.83
C ALA A 26 11.67 8.89 -14.81
N GLU A 27 10.49 8.38 -15.16
CA GLU A 27 9.22 9.13 -15.13
C GLU A 27 8.94 9.69 -13.72
N ARG A 28 9.24 8.92 -12.68
CA ARG A 28 9.00 9.28 -11.28
C ARG A 28 10.16 10.03 -10.62
N GLY A 29 11.29 10.21 -11.30
CA GLY A 29 12.50 10.84 -10.74
C GLY A 29 13.09 10.09 -9.54
N VAL A 30 12.98 8.76 -9.51
CA VAL A 30 13.51 7.91 -8.42
C VAL A 30 14.43 6.82 -8.94
N SER A 31 15.18 6.16 -8.06
CA SER A 31 15.99 5.00 -8.46
C SER A 31 15.12 3.77 -8.79
N VAL A 32 15.57 2.92 -9.72
CA VAL A 32 15.01 1.57 -9.96
C VAL A 32 14.85 0.80 -8.65
N ALA A 33 15.85 0.88 -7.74
CA ALA A 33 15.78 0.22 -6.45
C ALA A 33 14.62 0.72 -5.55
N SER A 34 14.14 1.95 -5.73
CA SER A 34 12.94 2.47 -5.04
C SER A 34 11.67 1.81 -5.58
N ILE A 35 11.56 1.68 -6.90
CA ILE A 35 10.44 0.98 -7.54
C ILE A 35 10.38 -0.48 -7.08
N VAL A 36 11.51 -1.18 -7.09
CA VAL A 36 11.60 -2.57 -6.64
C VAL A 36 11.20 -2.72 -5.17
N ARG A 37 11.65 -1.83 -4.28
CA ARG A 37 11.26 -1.86 -2.86
C ARG A 37 9.77 -1.60 -2.65
N GLU A 38 9.20 -0.65 -3.40
CA GLU A 38 7.78 -0.33 -3.31
C GLU A 38 6.93 -1.52 -3.80
N ALA A 39 7.30 -2.11 -4.92
CA ALA A 39 6.66 -3.31 -5.45
C ALA A 39 6.77 -4.50 -4.49
N LEU A 40 7.96 -4.72 -3.92
CA LEU A 40 8.17 -5.75 -2.90
C LEU A 40 7.32 -5.51 -1.66
N GLY A 41 7.26 -4.27 -1.17
CA GLY A 41 6.40 -3.89 -0.05
C GLY A 41 4.93 -4.18 -0.32
N ARG A 42 4.43 -3.79 -1.50
CA ARG A 42 3.05 -4.09 -1.92
C ARG A 42 2.80 -5.59 -2.04
N TYR A 43 3.74 -6.34 -2.60
CA TYR A 43 3.62 -7.80 -2.75
C TYR A 43 3.58 -8.51 -1.39
N LEU A 44 4.48 -8.14 -0.48
CA LEU A 44 4.53 -8.70 0.88
C LEU A 44 3.33 -8.29 1.73
N GLN A 45 2.79 -7.09 1.52
CA GLN A 45 1.56 -6.64 2.17
C GLN A 45 0.32 -7.32 1.57
N ALA A 46 0.26 -7.54 0.26
CA ALA A 46 -0.89 -8.14 -0.42
C ALA A 46 -1.04 -9.66 -0.19
N GLY A 47 -0.38 -10.23 0.81
CA GLY A 47 -0.48 -11.64 1.13
C GLY A 47 -1.84 -12.04 1.73
N PRO A 48 -2.28 -13.30 1.55
CA PRO A 48 -3.51 -13.82 2.17
C PRO A 48 -3.50 -13.68 3.70
N GLU A 49 -2.32 -13.67 4.32
CA GLU A 49 -2.16 -13.42 5.76
C GLU A 49 -2.53 -11.98 6.16
N GLN A 50 -2.23 -10.96 5.37
CA GLN A 50 -2.68 -9.60 5.70
C GLN A 50 -4.21 -9.47 5.59
N THR A 51 -4.80 -10.06 4.55
CA THR A 51 -6.27 -10.09 4.40
C THR A 51 -6.90 -10.82 5.59
N ARG A 52 -6.30 -11.93 6.01
CA ARG A 52 -6.72 -12.70 7.18
C ARG A 52 -6.59 -11.88 8.46
N GLU A 53 -5.43 -11.30 8.74
CA GLU A 53 -5.20 -10.47 9.94
C GLU A 53 -6.11 -9.22 9.96
N ALA A 54 -6.37 -8.61 8.81
CA ALA A 54 -7.32 -7.50 8.69
C ALA A 54 -8.76 -7.96 8.97
N ALA A 55 -9.16 -9.10 8.41
CA ALA A 55 -10.46 -9.71 8.68
C ALA A 55 -10.61 -10.09 10.16
N GLU A 56 -9.61 -10.72 10.76
CA GLU A 56 -9.60 -11.10 12.17
C GLU A 56 -9.75 -9.86 13.07
N ARG A 57 -9.07 -8.75 12.76
CA ARG A 57 -9.24 -7.48 13.50
C ARG A 57 -10.65 -6.90 13.37
N ILE A 58 -11.26 -6.95 12.19
CA ILE A 58 -12.63 -6.45 11.98
C ILE A 58 -13.64 -7.35 12.69
N LEU A 59 -13.49 -8.68 12.57
CA LEU A 59 -14.42 -9.66 13.12
C LEU A 59 -14.31 -9.80 14.65
N SER A 60 -13.14 -9.52 15.23
CA SER A 60 -12.92 -9.51 16.68
C SER A 60 -13.26 -8.17 17.34
N ALA A 61 -13.55 -7.12 16.56
CA ALA A 61 -13.96 -5.84 17.11
C ALA A 61 -15.32 -5.97 17.81
N ALA A 62 -15.45 -5.32 18.97
CA ALA A 62 -16.74 -5.25 19.65
C ALA A 62 -17.76 -4.55 18.73
N PRO A 63 -18.97 -5.10 18.56
CA PRO A 63 -20.02 -4.43 17.80
C PRO A 63 -20.25 -3.03 18.36
N MET A 64 -20.19 -2.04 17.47
CA MET A 64 -20.49 -0.66 17.82
C MET A 64 -21.78 -0.23 17.13
N PRO A 65 -22.61 0.61 17.78
CA PRO A 65 -23.73 1.23 17.11
C PRO A 65 -23.20 2.09 15.97
N VAL A 66 -23.73 1.86 14.76
CA VAL A 66 -23.47 2.66 13.56
C VAL A 66 -24.81 3.19 13.06
N GLY A 67 -24.80 4.40 12.50
CA GLY A 67 -25.98 5.01 11.90
C GLY A 67 -26.37 4.32 10.59
N GLU A 68 -27.48 4.77 10.01
CA GLU A 68 -27.94 4.26 8.71
C GLU A 68 -26.94 4.65 7.60
N PRO A 69 -26.84 3.87 6.50
CA PRO A 69 -25.89 4.12 5.42
C PRO A 69 -25.93 5.56 4.87
N GLU A 70 -27.12 6.17 4.78
CA GLU A 70 -27.31 7.54 4.32
C GLU A 70 -26.68 8.57 5.26
N GLU A 71 -26.79 8.36 6.57
CA GLU A 71 -26.22 9.24 7.60
C GLU A 71 -24.69 9.18 7.57
N LEU A 72 -24.13 7.97 7.49
CA LEU A 72 -22.69 7.74 7.36
C LEU A 72 -22.13 8.36 6.08
N ARG A 73 -22.87 8.26 4.97
CA ARG A 73 -22.48 8.88 3.69
C ARG A 73 -22.46 10.40 3.81
N GLY A 74 -23.48 11.00 4.42
CA GLY A 74 -23.53 12.44 4.68
C GLY A 74 -22.36 12.92 5.56
N GLU A 75 -22.01 12.16 6.60
CA GLU A 75 -20.85 12.45 7.45
C GLU A 75 -19.53 12.42 6.64
N LEU A 76 -19.33 11.40 5.82
CA LEU A 76 -18.14 11.28 4.97
C LEU A 76 -18.01 12.43 3.96
N GLU A 77 -19.12 12.88 3.38
CA GLU A 77 -19.15 14.02 2.47
C GLU A 77 -18.77 15.33 3.18
N GLN A 78 -19.28 15.56 4.40
CA GLN A 78 -18.91 16.71 5.22
C GLN A 78 -17.41 16.70 5.57
N LEU A 79 -16.85 15.55 5.96
CA LEU A 79 -15.43 15.40 6.28
C LEU A 79 -14.52 15.64 5.08
N ARG A 80 -14.95 15.24 3.88
CA ARG A 80 -14.21 15.46 2.62
C ARG A 80 -14.28 16.91 2.16
N GLY A 81 -15.46 17.55 2.27
CA GLY A 81 -15.64 18.96 1.93
C GLY A 81 -14.82 19.91 2.82
N ARG A 82 -14.45 19.47 4.03
CA ARG A 82 -13.64 20.25 4.98
C ARG A 82 -12.12 20.19 4.74
N ARG A 83 -11.66 19.43 3.74
CA ARG A 83 -10.24 19.34 3.32
C ARG A 83 -9.96 20.00 1.97
N GLY A 84 -10.96 20.65 1.35
CA GLY A 84 -10.78 21.55 0.22
C GLY A 84 -10.71 22.99 0.71
#